data_AF-A0A1V4R7Y0-F1
#
_entry.id   AF-A0A1V4R7Y0-F1
#
_cell.length_a   1.000
_cell.length_b   1.000
_cell.length_c   1.000
_cell.angle_alpha   90.00
_cell.angle_beta   90.00
_cell.angle_gamma   90.00
#
_symmetry.space_group_name_H-M   'P 1'
#
loop_
_entity.id
_entity.type
_entity.pdbx_description
1 polymer ?
#
loop_
_entity_poly.entity_id
_entity_poly.type
_entity_poly.pdbx_seq_one_letter_code
_entity_poly.pdbx_strand_id
1 'polypeptide(L)' 'MKKEIKIYIYLFLFLAIGMHFKQWIDHPIRHLLNISHGGAFGIPGVIHPFVFTFLGYLLVLFLRFVFKKIFR' A
#
# COMPACT_ATOMS: atom_id res chain seq x y z
N MET A 1 6.99 -2.80 17.62
CA MET A 1 6.27 -3.80 16.80
C MET A 1 4.80 -3.43 16.57
N LYS A 2 3.93 -3.34 17.59
CA LYS A 2 2.50 -2.96 17.41
C LYS A 2 2.28 -1.65 16.62
N LYS A 3 3.16 -0.66 16.82
CA LYS A 3 3.13 0.61 16.08
C LYS A 3 3.37 0.43 14.58
N GLU A 4 4.40 -0.31 14.21
CA GLU A 4 4.78 -0.52 12.81
C GLU A 4 3.76 -1.36 12.06
N ILE A 5 3.16 -2.37 12.71
CA ILE A 5 2.03 -3.12 12.14
C ILE A 5 0.86 -2.19 11.83
N LYS A 6 0.50 -1.29 12.75
CA LYS A 6 -0.56 -0.30 12.51
C LYS A 6 -0.25 0.61 11.31
N ILE A 7 0.98 1.10 11.22
CA ILE A 7 1.39 1.96 10.10
C ILE A 7 1.30 1.22 8.77
N TYR A 8 1.77 -0.02 8.73
CA TYR A 8 1.69 -0.85 7.55
C TYR A 8 0.23 -1.09 7.13
N ILE A 9 -0.65 -1.43 8.07
CA ILE A 9 -2.08 -1.65 7.80
C ILE A 9 -2.74 -0.37 7.29
N TYR A 10 -2.51 0.77 7.93
CA TYR A 10 -3.08 2.04 7.45
C TYR A 10 -2.55 2.44 6.07
N LEU A 11 -1.26 2.21 5.81
CA LEU A 11 -0.67 2.46 4.51
C LEU A 11 -1.25 1.53 3.45
N PHE A 12 -1.43 0.25 3.76
CA PHE A 12 -2.07 -0.72 2.89
C PHE A 12 -3.48 -0.26 2.49
N LEU A 13 -4.31 0.10 3.47
CA LEU A 13 -5.67 0.56 3.21
C LEU A 13 -5.68 1.87 2.42
N PHE A 14 -4.81 2.82 2.77
CA PHE A 14 -4.69 4.09 2.06
C PHE A 14 -4.31 3.88 0.60
N LEU A 15 -3.30 3.04 0.31
CA LEU A 15 -2.86 2.75 -1.05
C LEU A 15 -3.90 1.92 -1.81
N ALA A 16 -4.46 0.88 -1.21
CA ALA A 16 -5.45 0.01 -1.86
C ALA A 16 -6.72 0.79 -2.24
N ILE A 17 -7.20 1.68 -1.37
CA ILE A 17 -8.37 2.51 -1.64
C ILE A 17 -7.99 3.65 -2.59
N GLY A 18 -6.90 4.37 -2.32
CA GLY A 18 -6.51 5.55 -3.09
C GLY A 18 -6.14 5.24 -4.54
N MET A 19 -5.35 4.18 -4.78
CA MET A 19 -4.89 3.81 -6.12
C MET A 19 -6.00 3.19 -6.97
N HIS A 20 -7.01 2.58 -6.34
CA HIS A 20 -8.12 1.93 -7.01
C HIS A 20 -9.47 2.59 -6.69
N PHE A 21 -9.46 3.89 -6.40
CA PHE A 21 -10.64 4.60 -5.90
C PHE A 21 -11.84 4.44 -6.83
N LYS A 22 -11.62 4.60 -8.14
CA LYS A 22 -12.67 4.43 -9.14
C LYS A 22 -13.22 3.00 -9.17
N GLN A 23 -12.36 1.99 -9.09
CA GLN A 23 -12.75 0.59 -9.09
C GLN A 23 -13.55 0.22 -7.82
N TRP A 24 -13.17 0.79 -6.68
CA TRP A 24 -13.91 0.62 -5.42
C TRP A 24 -15.29 1.26 -5.44
N ILE A 25 -15.43 2.45 -6.04
CA ILE A 25 -16.71 3.16 -6.08
C ILE A 25 -17.64 2.60 -7.16
N ASP A 26 -17.13 2.37 -8.37
CA ASP A 26 -17.97 1.98 -9.50
C ASP A 26 -18.29 0.48 -9.50
N HIS A 27 -17.30 -0.36 -9.14
CA HIS A 27 -17.37 -1.82 -9.33
C HIS A 27 -16.68 -2.64 -8.21
N PRO A 28 -17.01 -2.44 -6.92
CA PRO A 28 -16.28 -3.02 -5.79
C PRO A 28 -16.20 -4.55 -5.82
N ILE A 29 -17.32 -5.22 -6.13
CA ILE A 29 -17.39 -6.69 -6.18
C ILE A 29 -16.51 -7.23 -7.32
N ARG A 30 -16.63 -6.64 -8.51
CA ARG A 30 -15.81 -7.03 -9.67
C ARG A 30 -14.33 -6.75 -9.43
N HIS A 31 -13.99 -5.66 -8.75
CA HIS A 31 -12.62 -5.35 -8.38
C HIS A 31 -12.01 -6.44 -7.49
N LEU A 32 -12.74 -6.88 -6.46
CA LEU A 32 -12.33 -7.99 -5.58
C LEU A 32 -12.18 -9.31 -6.34
N LEU A 33 -13.12 -9.65 -7.21
CA LEU A 33 -13.07 -10.91 -7.99
C LEU A 33 -11.92 -10.94 -8.99
N ASN A 34 -11.45 -9.77 -9.44
CA ASN A 34 -10.38 -9.66 -10.44
C ASN A 34 -8.98 -9.48 -9.82
N ILE A 35 -8.83 -9.55 -8.50
CA ILE A 35 -7.56 -9.22 -7.83
C ILE A 35 -6.40 -10.13 -8.26
N SER A 36 -6.68 -11.38 -8.62
CA SER A 36 -5.69 -12.35 -9.11
C SER A 36 -5.22 -12.08 -10.54
N HIS A 37 -6.04 -11.41 -11.34
CA HIS A 37 -5.77 -11.10 -12.75
C HIS A 37 -5.13 -9.70 -12.93
N GLY A 38 -5.22 -8.84 -11.90
CA GLY A 38 -4.58 -7.53 -11.88
C GLY A 38 -3.07 -7.59 -11.71
N GLY A 39 -2.38 -6.46 -11.85
CA GLY A 39 -0.94 -6.35 -11.63
C GLY A 39 -0.42 -4.97 -12.01
N ALA A 40 0.79 -4.62 -11.56
CA ALA A 40 1.44 -3.37 -11.95
C ALA A 40 2.96 -3.54 -11.95
N PHE A 41 3.63 -2.90 -12.92
CA PHE A 41 5.10 -2.89 -13.05
C PHE A 41 5.73 -4.30 -13.02
N GLY A 42 5.08 -5.29 -13.63
CA GLY A 42 5.55 -6.68 -13.65
C GLY A 42 5.29 -7.48 -12.37
N ILE A 43 4.64 -6.88 -11.36
CA ILE A 43 4.25 -7.57 -10.13
C ILE A 43 2.81 -8.07 -10.28
N PRO A 44 2.57 -9.40 -10.24
CA PRO A 44 1.29 -9.98 -10.58
C PRO A 44 0.32 -10.06 -9.40
N GLY A 45 -0.97 -10.05 -9.74
CA GLY A 45 -2.09 -10.54 -8.96
C GLY A 45 -2.14 -10.05 -7.53
N VAL A 46 -2.42 -10.96 -6.60
CA VAL A 46 -2.61 -10.67 -5.17
C VAL A 46 -1.34 -10.10 -4.49
N ILE A 47 -0.17 -10.22 -5.11
CA ILE A 47 1.12 -9.90 -4.50
C ILE A 47 1.42 -8.40 -4.56
N HIS A 48 1.06 -7.73 -5.66
CA HIS A 48 1.42 -6.34 -5.88
C HIS A 48 0.98 -5.36 -4.77
N PRO A 49 -0.21 -5.43 -4.16
CA PRO A 49 -0.58 -4.48 -3.11
C PRO A 49 0.32 -4.62 -1.86
N PHE A 50 0.81 -5.82 -1.55
CA PHE A 50 1.75 -6.02 -0.45
C PHE A 50 3.14 -5.46 -0.77
N VAL A 51 3.65 -5.70 -1.99
CA VAL A 51 4.96 -5.18 -2.40
C VAL A 51 4.95 -3.64 -2.40
N PHE A 52 3.92 -3.00 -2.98
CA PHE A 52 3.83 -1.54 -2.96
C PHE A 52 3.64 -0.97 -1.56
N THR A 53 2.87 -1.64 -0.70
CA THR A 53 2.77 -1.23 0.71
C THR A 53 4.11 -1.33 1.42
N PHE A 54 4.88 -2.40 1.18
CA PHE A 54 6.20 -2.56 1.76
C PHE A 54 7.17 -1.47 1.28
N LEU A 55 7.19 -1.16 -0.02
CA LEU A 55 8.00 -0.07 -0.56
C LEU A 55 7.59 1.30 0.05
N GLY A 56 6.29 1.56 0.14
CA GLY A 56 5.79 2.78 0.80
C GLY A 56 6.16 2.82 2.29
N TYR A 57 6.13 1.68 2.97
CA TYR A 57 6.54 1.59 4.38
C TYR A 57 8.03 1.89 4.53
N LEU A 58 8.89 1.35 3.66
CA LEU A 58 10.32 1.69 3.62
C LEU A 58 10.54 3.19 3.38
N LEU A 59 9.76 3.81 2.50
CA LEU A 59 9.81 5.26 2.29
C LEU A 59 9.43 6.03 3.56
N VAL A 60 8.34 5.65 4.23
CA VAL A 60 7.92 6.27 5.51
C VAL A 60 9.00 6.09 6.58
N LEU A 61 9.62 4.91 6.67
CA LEU A 61 10.71 4.62 7.59
C LEU A 61 11.92 5.52 7.30
N PHE A 62 12.30 5.63 6.02
CA PHE A 62 13.39 6.48 5.57
C PHE A 62 13.15 7.95 5.90
N LEU A 63 11.96 8.48 5.58
CA LEU A 63 11.60 9.86 5.91
C LEU A 63 11.68 10.10 7.42
N ARG A 64 11.12 9.21 8.24
CA ARG A 64 11.22 9.33 9.70
C ARG A 64 12.66 9.32 10.20
N PHE A 65 13.51 8.49 9.61
CA PHE A 65 14.93 8.46 9.94
C PHE A 65 15.60 9.79 9.61
N VAL A 66 15.38 10.34 8.41
CA VAL A 66 15.92 11.63 7.98
C VAL A 66 15.41 12.77 8.85
N PHE A 67 14.10 12.87 9.08
CA PHE A 67 13.50 13.88 9.98
C PHE A 67 14.10 13.80 11.38
N LYS A 68 14.28 12.59 11.91
CA LYS A 68 14.91 12.39 13.21
C LYS A 68 16.37 12.85 13.23
N LYS A 69 17.09 12.79 12.12
CA LYS A 69 18.50 13.24 12.02
C LYS A 69 18.64 14.75 11.81
N ILE A 70 17.67 15.39 11.17
CA ILE A 70 17.69 16.83 10.90
C ILE A 70 17.15 17.64 12.10
N PHE A 71 16.12 17.13 12.78
CA PHE A 71 15.39 17.85 13.82
C PHE A 71 15.61 17.30 15.25
N ARG A 72 16.59 16.42 15.46
CA ARG A 72 17.17 16.13 16.80
C ARG A 72 18.54 16.76 16.88
#